data_AF-A0A352IBQ3-F1
#
_entry.id   AF-A0A352IBQ3-F1
#
_cell.length_a   1.000
_cell.length_b   1.000
_cell.length_c   1.000
_cell.angle_alpha   90.00
_cell.angle_beta   90.00
_cell.angle_gamma   90.00
#
_symmetry.space_group_name_H-M   'P 1'
#
loop_
_entity.id
_entity.type
_entity.pdbx_description
1 polymer ?
#
loop_
_entity_poly.entity_id
_entity_poly.type
_entity_poly.pdbx_seq_one_letter_code
_entity_poly.pdbx_strand_id
1 'polypeptide(L)'
;MVEKGGDGLSGVIDKIRNSEPVKITGREVQPSEDLKEYKRNALEYGKSLRGEYVNKDTGESVSLGKNAIKEVLQHDYKNAEQLQSIAAIPQIIENAIYVTSQRNTDTKVDAEKFDYYVCGLNIGGVDYTVRAVFVTPKDGTRYYDHKLTRIEKGKLLDSLFGITNPGFNQTTSPVSDGKDKKLLSILQEKAREITKKGKNVAGERPIGERAAEAEDGAGLRPLEDENLYRVVDDRATIDRL
;
A
#
# COMPACT_ATOMS: atom_id res chain seq x y z
N MET A 1 2.57 18.33 11.71
CA MET A 1 2.11 17.42 10.64
C MET A 1 2.81 16.09 10.87
N VAL A 2 2.07 15.05 11.24
CA VAL A 2 2.63 13.68 11.33
C VAL A 2 2.76 13.17 9.89
N GLU A 3 3.95 12.77 9.46
CA GLU A 3 4.12 12.11 8.16
C GLU A 3 3.33 10.80 8.17
N LYS A 4 2.35 10.69 7.25
CA LYS A 4 1.51 9.48 7.14
C LYS A 4 2.36 8.35 6.56
N GLY A 5 2.69 7.36 7.40
CA GLY A 5 3.29 6.08 7.01
C GLY A 5 4.73 6.21 6.49
N GLY A 6 5.71 6.01 7.38
CA GLY A 6 7.13 5.90 7.03
C GLY A 6 7.50 4.61 6.28
N ASP A 7 6.52 3.80 5.89
CA ASP A 7 6.77 2.53 5.23
C ASP A 7 6.96 2.72 3.73
N GLY A 8 8.06 2.18 3.22
CA GLY A 8 8.26 2.03 1.79
C GLY A 8 7.13 1.22 1.16
N LEU A 9 6.94 1.40 -0.14
CA LEU A 9 5.80 0.83 -0.87
C LEU A 9 5.66 -0.71 -0.75
N SER A 10 6.75 -1.47 -0.55
CA SER A 10 6.67 -2.90 -0.23
C SER A 10 5.92 -3.16 1.09
N GLY A 11 6.18 -2.35 2.12
CA GLY A 11 5.49 -2.43 3.40
C GLY A 11 3.99 -2.16 3.29
N VAL A 12 3.57 -1.24 2.42
CA VAL A 12 2.13 -1.00 2.16
C VAL A 12 1.47 -2.23 1.52
N ILE A 13 2.12 -2.87 0.55
CA ILE A 13 1.58 -4.09 -0.09
C ILE A 13 1.50 -5.25 0.90
N ASP A 14 2.52 -5.42 1.73
CA ASP A 14 2.55 -6.45 2.76
C ASP A 14 1.45 -6.22 3.81
N LYS A 15 1.24 -4.97 4.24
CA LYS A 15 0.12 -4.60 5.12
C LYS A 15 -1.22 -4.93 4.49
N ILE A 16 -1.47 -4.56 3.23
CA ILE A 16 -2.74 -4.86 2.56
C ILE A 16 -2.93 -6.38 2.48
N ARG A 17 -1.91 -7.15 2.08
CA ARG A 17 -2.00 -8.60 1.93
C ARG A 17 -2.32 -9.30 3.25
N ASN A 18 -1.66 -8.87 4.33
CA ASN A 18 -1.80 -9.48 5.65
C ASN A 18 -2.96 -8.94 6.48
N SER A 19 -3.60 -7.84 6.05
CA SER A 19 -4.77 -7.30 6.73
C SER A 19 -5.97 -8.27 6.64
N GLU A 20 -6.70 -8.42 7.74
CA GLU A 20 -7.95 -9.17 7.76
C GLU A 20 -9.05 -8.38 7.03
N PRO A 21 -9.89 -9.02 6.20
CA PRO A 21 -11.04 -8.34 5.62
C PRO A 21 -12.08 -8.00 6.71
N VAL A 22 -12.70 -6.84 6.57
CA VAL A 22 -13.92 -6.50 7.29
C VAL A 22 -15.02 -7.48 6.89
N LYS A 23 -15.82 -7.99 7.84
CA LYS A 23 -16.86 -8.99 7.58
C LYS A 23 -18.21 -8.47 8.02
N ILE A 24 -19.15 -8.42 7.08
CA ILE A 24 -20.56 -8.13 7.34
C ILE A 24 -21.43 -9.24 6.72
N THR A 25 -22.61 -9.44 7.27
CA THR A 25 -23.57 -10.46 6.82
C THR A 25 -24.31 -10.05 5.55
N GLY A 26 -24.35 -8.74 5.24
CA GLY A 26 -25.18 -8.17 4.18
C GLY A 26 -26.65 -7.97 4.59
N ARG A 27 -26.98 -8.24 5.86
CA ARG A 27 -28.34 -8.14 6.43
C ARG A 27 -28.44 -7.08 7.53
N GLU A 28 -27.37 -6.36 7.82
CA GLU A 28 -27.33 -5.28 8.79
C GLU A 28 -28.28 -4.14 8.41
N VAL A 29 -28.24 -3.77 7.12
CA VAL A 29 -29.20 -2.85 6.53
C VAL A 29 -30.41 -3.67 6.07
N GLN A 30 -31.61 -3.29 6.55
CA GLN A 30 -32.85 -3.93 6.17
C GLN A 30 -33.01 -3.93 4.62
N PRO A 31 -33.05 -5.11 3.97
CA PRO A 31 -33.18 -5.21 2.52
C PRO A 31 -34.58 -4.80 2.06
N SER A 32 -34.67 -4.31 0.83
CA SER A 32 -35.93 -4.12 0.10
C SER A 32 -35.71 -4.36 -1.39
N GLU A 33 -36.71 -4.93 -2.06
CA GLU A 33 -36.74 -5.08 -3.52
C GLU A 33 -36.89 -3.72 -4.23
N ASP A 34 -37.48 -2.72 -3.56
CA ASP A 34 -37.46 -1.33 -4.04
C ASP A 34 -36.14 -0.66 -3.64
N LEU A 35 -35.27 -0.42 -4.62
CA LEU A 35 -33.98 0.26 -4.42
C LEU A 35 -34.11 1.63 -3.74
N LYS A 36 -35.22 2.36 -3.94
CA LYS A 36 -35.43 3.64 -3.24
C LYS A 36 -35.69 3.43 -1.77
N GLU A 37 -36.46 2.42 -1.42
CA GLU A 37 -36.66 2.01 -0.03
C GLU A 37 -35.38 1.46 0.58
N TYR A 38 -34.66 0.59 -0.13
CA TYR A 38 -33.40 0.05 0.38
C TYR A 38 -32.37 1.15 0.62
N LYS A 39 -32.28 2.14 -0.27
CA LYS A 39 -31.46 3.34 -0.06
C LYS A 39 -31.90 4.15 1.17
N ARG A 40 -33.20 4.27 1.45
CA ARG A 40 -33.71 4.92 2.67
C ARG A 40 -33.30 4.14 3.91
N ASN A 41 -33.41 2.82 3.89
CA ASN A 41 -32.99 1.94 4.99
C ASN A 41 -31.48 2.09 5.25
N ALA A 42 -30.67 2.10 4.19
CA ALA A 42 -29.22 2.31 4.27
C ALA A 42 -28.86 3.70 4.82
N LEU A 43 -29.59 4.74 4.42
CA LEU A 43 -29.41 6.08 4.96
C LEU A 43 -29.76 6.16 6.45
N GLU A 44 -30.85 5.52 6.86
CA GLU A 44 -31.28 5.51 8.26
C GLU A 44 -30.27 4.74 9.14
N TYR A 45 -29.87 3.56 8.68
CA TYR A 45 -28.82 2.79 9.35
C TYR A 45 -27.52 3.59 9.42
N GLY A 46 -27.06 4.19 8.32
CA GLY A 46 -25.82 4.96 8.29
C GLY A 46 -25.82 6.14 9.28
N LYS A 47 -26.98 6.77 9.55
CA LYS A 47 -27.05 7.86 10.54
C LYS A 47 -26.65 7.42 11.94
N SER A 48 -26.94 6.18 12.33
CA SER A 48 -26.58 5.66 13.66
C SER A 48 -25.08 5.39 13.79
N LEU A 49 -24.36 5.23 12.67
CA LEU A 49 -22.92 5.02 12.62
C LEU A 49 -22.12 6.32 12.72
N ARG A 50 -22.76 7.49 12.82
CA ARG A 50 -22.03 8.77 12.86
C ARG A 50 -21.21 8.86 14.13
N GLY A 51 -19.97 9.33 14.00
CA GLY A 51 -19.04 9.46 15.13
C GLY A 51 -17.62 9.75 14.68
N GLU A 52 -16.70 9.67 15.63
CA GLU A 52 -15.26 9.71 15.39
C GLU A 52 -14.70 8.29 15.48
N TYR A 53 -13.83 7.94 14.55
CA TYR A 53 -13.15 6.65 14.49
C TYR A 53 -11.66 6.87 14.29
N VAL A 54 -10.83 5.99 14.84
CA VAL A 54 -9.37 6.08 14.69
C VAL A 54 -8.90 5.03 13.72
N ASN A 55 -8.23 5.46 12.64
CA ASN A 55 -7.57 4.53 11.72
C ASN A 55 -6.34 3.92 12.41
N LYS A 56 -6.27 2.59 12.49
CA LYS A 56 -5.20 1.87 13.20
C LYS A 56 -3.87 1.88 12.45
N ASP A 57 -3.88 2.06 11.13
CA ASP A 57 -2.66 2.14 10.31
C ASP A 57 -1.98 3.51 10.44
N THR A 58 -2.74 4.60 10.45
CA THR A 58 -2.20 5.98 10.50
C THR A 58 -2.30 6.65 11.86
N GLY A 59 -3.10 6.13 12.79
CA GLY A 59 -3.41 6.76 14.08
C GLY A 59 -4.33 8.00 13.98
N GLU A 60 -4.91 8.26 12.81
CA GLU A 60 -5.67 9.47 12.54
C GLU A 60 -7.13 9.35 13.00
N SER A 61 -7.64 10.41 13.65
CA SER A 61 -9.08 10.54 13.92
C SER A 61 -9.80 10.95 12.64
N VAL A 62 -10.84 10.20 12.29
CA VAL A 62 -11.63 10.37 11.08
C VAL A 62 -13.10 10.48 11.48
N SER A 63 -13.69 11.63 11.15
CA SER A 63 -15.10 11.90 11.40
C SER A 63 -15.99 11.24 10.34
N LEU A 64 -17.05 10.56 10.79
CA LEU A 64 -18.12 10.04 9.94
C LEU A 64 -19.37 10.92 10.03
N GLY A 65 -19.50 11.82 9.07
CA GLY A 65 -20.62 12.76 8.96
C GLY A 65 -21.78 12.24 8.10
N LYS A 66 -22.94 12.91 8.24
CA LYS A 66 -24.13 12.68 7.41
C LYS A 66 -23.85 12.81 5.90
N ASN A 67 -22.97 13.74 5.51
CA ASN A 67 -22.67 13.99 4.11
C ASN A 67 -21.91 12.83 3.47
N ALA A 68 -20.98 12.21 4.19
CA ALA A 68 -20.24 11.05 3.72
C ALA A 68 -21.17 9.86 3.44
N ILE A 69 -22.11 9.59 4.36
CA ILE A 69 -23.14 8.55 4.16
C ILE A 69 -23.98 8.84 2.91
N LYS A 70 -24.38 10.10 2.71
CA LYS A 70 -25.12 10.50 1.50
C LYS A 70 -24.31 10.32 0.23
N GLU A 71 -23.02 10.63 0.26
CA GLU A 71 -22.10 10.54 -0.87
C GLU A 71 -22.01 9.09 -1.36
N VAL A 72 -21.71 8.15 -0.46
CA VAL A 72 -21.65 6.71 -0.75
C VAL A 72 -22.97 6.20 -1.34
N LEU A 73 -24.10 6.69 -0.82
CA LEU A 73 -25.44 6.33 -1.29
C LEU A 73 -25.86 7.02 -2.59
N GLN A 74 -25.09 7.96 -3.13
CA GLN A 74 -25.38 8.63 -4.40
C GLN A 74 -24.63 8.00 -5.57
N HIS A 75 -23.37 7.59 -5.37
CA HIS A 75 -22.48 7.17 -6.45
C HIS A 75 -22.83 5.83 -7.10
N ASP A 76 -23.43 4.88 -6.38
CA ASP A 76 -23.79 3.57 -6.94
C ASP A 76 -24.99 2.91 -6.25
N TYR A 77 -26.06 3.67 -6.02
CA TYR A 77 -27.23 3.16 -5.28
C TYR A 77 -28.01 2.03 -5.99
N LYS A 78 -27.72 1.80 -7.27
CA LYS A 78 -28.32 0.69 -8.04
C LYS A 78 -27.68 -0.66 -7.70
N ASN A 79 -26.60 -0.65 -6.93
CA ASN A 79 -25.87 -1.81 -6.47
C ASN A 79 -26.25 -2.10 -5.02
N ALA A 80 -26.85 -3.28 -4.76
CA ALA A 80 -27.30 -3.67 -3.43
C ALA A 80 -26.13 -3.77 -2.45
N GLU A 81 -24.99 -4.27 -2.90
CA GLU A 81 -23.79 -4.44 -2.09
C GLU A 81 -23.17 -3.10 -1.70
N GLN A 82 -23.32 -2.08 -2.54
CA GLN A 82 -22.96 -0.71 -2.17
C GLN A 82 -23.84 -0.22 -1.00
N LEU A 83 -25.15 -0.49 -1.02
CA LEU A 83 -26.05 -0.14 0.09
C LEU A 83 -25.71 -0.91 1.37
N GLN A 84 -25.42 -2.20 1.26
CA GLN A 84 -25.01 -3.05 2.38
C GLN A 84 -23.69 -2.58 3.01
N SER A 85 -22.75 -2.14 2.20
CA SER A 85 -21.43 -1.72 2.66
C SER A 85 -21.43 -0.49 3.58
N ILE A 86 -22.55 0.24 3.70
CA ILE A 86 -22.71 1.30 4.72
C ILE A 86 -22.44 0.76 6.12
N ALA A 87 -22.88 -0.47 6.41
CA ALA A 87 -22.67 -1.09 7.72
C ALA A 87 -21.19 -1.34 8.04
N ALA A 88 -20.34 -1.43 7.02
CA ALA A 88 -18.90 -1.66 7.19
C ALA A 88 -18.10 -0.37 7.39
N ILE A 89 -18.67 0.83 7.19
CA ILE A 89 -17.89 2.10 7.20
C ILE A 89 -17.05 2.28 8.47
N PRO A 90 -17.56 2.08 9.70
CA PRO A 90 -16.73 2.18 10.91
C PRO A 90 -15.48 1.30 10.85
N GLN A 91 -15.64 0.03 10.47
CA GLN A 91 -14.54 -0.93 10.39
C GLN A 91 -13.63 -0.68 9.18
N ILE A 92 -14.14 -0.10 8.10
CA ILE A 92 -13.33 0.38 6.98
C ILE A 92 -12.44 1.53 7.48
N ILE A 93 -12.99 2.50 8.20
CA ILE A 93 -12.21 3.62 8.75
C ILE A 93 -11.10 3.09 9.66
N GLU A 94 -11.44 2.19 10.58
CA GLU A 94 -10.48 1.67 11.55
C GLU A 94 -9.36 0.83 10.93
N ASN A 95 -9.66 0.03 9.90
CA ASN A 95 -8.75 -1.05 9.45
C ASN A 95 -8.18 -0.85 8.04
N ALA A 96 -8.62 0.15 7.28
CA ALA A 96 -8.08 0.38 5.94
C ALA A 96 -6.62 0.85 6.00
N ILE A 97 -5.81 0.35 5.07
CA ILE A 97 -4.38 0.66 4.94
C ILE A 97 -4.20 1.88 4.04
N TYR A 98 -3.43 2.87 4.49
CA TYR A 98 -3.11 4.05 3.70
C TYR A 98 -2.21 3.69 2.52
N VAL A 99 -2.55 4.21 1.33
CA VAL A 99 -1.80 3.94 0.10
C VAL A 99 -1.10 5.19 -0.44
N THR A 100 -1.84 6.29 -0.59
CA THR A 100 -1.29 7.54 -1.14
C THR A 100 -2.24 8.70 -0.95
N SER A 101 -1.69 9.92 -1.05
CA SER A 101 -2.45 11.14 -1.27
C SER A 101 -2.45 11.54 -2.74
N GLN A 102 -3.51 12.24 -3.18
CA GLN A 102 -3.48 13.03 -4.41
C GLN A 102 -4.03 14.43 -4.11
N ARG A 103 -3.34 15.47 -4.59
CA ARG A 103 -3.86 16.84 -4.49
C ARG A 103 -5.21 16.94 -5.18
N ASN A 104 -6.13 17.62 -4.52
CA ASN A 104 -7.38 17.95 -5.14
C ASN A 104 -7.15 19.08 -6.15
N THR A 105 -7.50 18.84 -7.40
CA THR A 105 -7.43 19.85 -8.47
C THR A 105 -8.82 20.42 -8.81
N ASP A 106 -9.87 19.93 -8.15
CA ASP A 106 -11.25 20.40 -8.31
C ASP A 106 -11.62 21.37 -7.18
N THR A 107 -12.17 22.52 -7.54
CA THR A 107 -12.61 23.56 -6.60
C THR A 107 -13.95 23.26 -5.92
N LYS A 108 -14.68 22.21 -6.36
CA LYS A 108 -16.00 21.84 -5.81
C LYS A 108 -15.93 21.17 -4.45
N VAL A 109 -14.81 20.54 -4.12
CA VAL A 109 -14.60 19.89 -2.82
C VAL A 109 -13.63 20.76 -2.02
N ASP A 110 -14.08 21.24 -0.87
CA ASP A 110 -13.22 21.98 0.06
C ASP A 110 -12.27 21.01 0.79
N ALA A 111 -11.27 20.54 0.06
CA ALA A 111 -10.21 19.67 0.55
C ALA A 111 -8.94 19.92 -0.26
N GLU A 112 -7.79 19.97 0.40
CA GLU A 112 -6.50 20.16 -0.27
C GLU A 112 -6.05 18.89 -1.02
N LYS A 113 -6.46 17.72 -0.52
CA LYS A 113 -6.07 16.42 -1.04
C LYS A 113 -7.10 15.35 -0.70
N PHE A 114 -7.06 14.28 -1.49
CA PHE A 114 -7.73 13.02 -1.21
C PHE A 114 -6.69 12.00 -0.75
N ASP A 115 -6.93 11.41 0.40
CA ASP A 115 -6.14 10.30 0.92
C ASP A 115 -6.86 8.98 0.60
N TYR A 116 -6.15 8.09 -0.09
CA TYR A 116 -6.69 6.83 -0.57
C TYR A 116 -6.21 5.68 0.32
N TYR A 117 -7.18 4.87 0.73
CA TYR A 117 -6.98 3.71 1.57
C TYR A 117 -7.57 2.47 0.90
N VAL A 118 -7.02 1.30 1.25
CA VAL A 118 -7.49 -0.01 0.76
C VAL A 118 -7.85 -0.90 1.93
N CYS A 119 -8.99 -1.58 1.81
CA CYS A 119 -9.46 -2.56 2.79
C CYS A 119 -10.09 -3.77 2.08
N GLY A 120 -9.94 -4.96 2.63
CA GLY A 120 -10.74 -6.12 2.21
C GLY A 120 -12.12 -6.07 2.86
N LEU A 121 -13.16 -6.46 2.14
CA LEU A 121 -14.53 -6.55 2.66
C LEU A 121 -15.17 -7.86 2.21
N ASN A 122 -15.74 -8.62 3.14
CA ASN A 122 -16.57 -9.76 2.86
C ASN A 122 -18.02 -9.42 3.22
N ILE A 123 -18.91 -9.51 2.24
CA ILE A 123 -20.35 -9.29 2.42
C ILE A 123 -21.06 -10.61 2.17
N GLY A 124 -21.60 -11.23 3.22
CA GLY A 124 -22.37 -12.47 3.08
C GLY A 124 -21.60 -13.61 2.39
N GLY A 125 -20.27 -13.68 2.58
CA GLY A 125 -19.41 -14.69 1.95
C GLY A 125 -18.80 -14.27 0.61
N VAL A 126 -19.13 -13.09 0.07
CA VAL A 126 -18.54 -12.58 -1.18
C VAL A 126 -17.46 -11.55 -0.87
N ASP A 127 -16.27 -11.75 -1.44
CA ASP A 127 -15.13 -10.85 -1.24
C ASP A 127 -15.10 -9.67 -2.21
N TYR A 128 -14.76 -8.52 -1.64
CA TYR A 128 -14.55 -7.24 -2.30
C TYR A 128 -13.25 -6.60 -1.81
N THR A 129 -12.67 -5.77 -2.67
CA THR A 129 -11.66 -4.79 -2.29
C THR A 129 -12.30 -3.41 -2.30
N VAL A 130 -12.17 -2.70 -1.17
CA VAL A 130 -12.69 -1.36 -0.97
C VAL A 130 -11.59 -0.35 -1.24
N ARG A 131 -11.87 0.65 -2.08
CA ARG A 131 -11.13 1.91 -2.07
C ARG A 131 -11.88 2.91 -1.21
N ALA A 132 -11.33 3.27 -0.06
CA ALA A 132 -11.87 4.33 0.79
C ALA A 132 -11.14 5.64 0.53
N VAL A 133 -11.86 6.75 0.66
CA VAL A 133 -11.35 8.10 0.44
C VAL A 133 -11.61 8.93 1.69
N PHE A 134 -10.54 9.45 2.28
CA PHE A 134 -10.62 10.45 3.35
C PHE A 134 -10.18 11.80 2.80
N VAL A 135 -10.78 12.86 3.31
CA VAL A 135 -10.39 14.24 3.00
C VAL A 135 -10.03 14.96 4.29
N THR A 136 -9.01 15.82 4.23
CA THR A 136 -8.56 16.64 5.35
C THR A 136 -8.73 18.13 5.02
N PRO A 137 -9.93 18.68 5.23
CA PRO A 137 -10.14 20.12 5.35
C PRO A 137 -9.53 20.71 6.64
N LYS A 138 -9.62 22.03 6.79
CA LYS A 138 -9.05 22.77 7.92
C LYS A 138 -9.58 22.37 9.29
N ASP A 139 -10.80 21.84 9.35
CA ASP A 139 -11.52 21.45 10.57
C ASP A 139 -11.37 19.96 10.94
N GLY A 140 -10.57 19.20 10.18
CA GLY A 140 -10.20 17.82 10.52
C GLY A 140 -10.53 16.80 9.43
N THR A 141 -9.96 15.60 9.59
CA THR A 141 -10.11 14.51 8.64
C THR A 141 -11.51 13.90 8.73
N ARG A 142 -12.11 13.64 7.57
CA ARG A 142 -13.44 13.05 7.46
C ARG A 142 -13.48 11.96 6.40
N TYR A 143 -14.33 10.98 6.63
CA TYR A 143 -14.70 10.02 5.60
C TYR A 143 -15.41 10.75 4.46
N TYR A 144 -15.07 10.42 3.22
CA TYR A 144 -15.68 11.06 2.04
C TYR A 144 -16.54 10.07 1.27
N ASP A 145 -15.93 9.00 0.75
CA ASP A 145 -16.60 8.03 -0.10
C ASP A 145 -15.86 6.68 -0.08
N HIS A 146 -16.50 5.62 -0.56
CA HIS A 146 -15.83 4.39 -0.95
C HIS A 146 -16.50 3.70 -2.12
N LYS A 147 -15.70 2.87 -2.79
CA LYS A 147 -16.17 2.03 -3.89
C LYS A 147 -15.71 0.60 -3.74
N LEU A 148 -16.59 -0.32 -4.10
CA LEU A 148 -16.34 -1.75 -4.08
C LEU A 148 -15.82 -2.23 -5.43
N THR A 149 -14.85 -3.14 -5.39
CA THR A 149 -14.45 -3.97 -6.52
C THR A 149 -14.63 -5.42 -6.11
N ARG A 150 -15.44 -6.20 -6.83
CA ARG A 150 -15.74 -7.61 -6.53
C ARG A 150 -14.58 -8.55 -6.87
N ILE A 151 -13.44 -8.33 -6.22
CA ILE A 151 -12.21 -9.10 -6.30
C ILE A 151 -11.62 -9.10 -4.89
N GLU A 152 -11.22 -10.26 -4.39
CA GLU A 152 -10.47 -10.38 -3.14
C GLU A 152 -9.13 -9.61 -3.23
N LYS A 153 -8.72 -8.94 -2.17
CA LYS A 153 -7.58 -8.00 -2.19
C LYS A 153 -6.26 -8.66 -2.58
N GLY A 154 -5.96 -9.85 -2.08
CA GLY A 154 -4.77 -10.63 -2.46
C GLY A 154 -4.76 -10.95 -3.95
N LYS A 155 -5.87 -11.44 -4.50
CA LYS A 155 -6.02 -11.69 -5.94
C LYS A 155 -5.86 -10.42 -6.78
N LEU A 156 -6.36 -9.29 -6.30
CA LEU A 156 -6.16 -8.00 -6.96
C LEU A 156 -4.67 -7.62 -6.99
N LEU A 157 -3.97 -7.75 -5.85
CA LEU A 157 -2.55 -7.50 -5.78
C LEU A 157 -1.75 -8.45 -6.68
N ASP A 158 -2.05 -9.74 -6.66
CA ASP A 158 -1.37 -10.73 -7.52
C ASP A 158 -1.52 -10.37 -9.00
N SER A 159 -2.71 -9.90 -9.40
CA SER A 159 -2.98 -9.45 -10.77
C SER A 159 -2.20 -8.20 -11.19
N LEU A 160 -1.85 -7.33 -10.25
CA LEU A 160 -1.21 -6.04 -10.51
C LEU A 160 0.31 -6.08 -10.40
N PHE A 161 0.81 -6.85 -9.43
CA PHE A 161 2.23 -6.89 -9.10
C PHE A 161 2.93 -8.13 -9.69
N GLY A 162 2.19 -9.14 -10.18
CA GLY A 162 2.76 -10.28 -10.91
C GLY A 162 3.92 -10.95 -10.16
N ILE A 163 3.92 -10.91 -8.84
CA ILE A 163 5.07 -11.36 -8.04
C ILE A 163 5.07 -12.89 -8.09
N THR A 164 6.06 -13.41 -8.84
CA THR A 164 6.69 -14.72 -8.71
C THR A 164 5.99 -15.98 -9.21
N ASN A 165 5.33 -15.97 -10.38
CA ASN A 165 5.23 -17.21 -11.16
C ASN A 165 5.67 -16.95 -12.63
N PRO A 166 6.83 -17.49 -13.07
CA PRO A 166 7.16 -17.52 -14.49
C PRO A 166 6.11 -18.41 -15.18
N GLY A 167 5.11 -17.78 -15.80
CA GLY A 167 3.96 -18.45 -16.40
C GLY A 167 2.66 -17.65 -16.37
N PHE A 168 2.58 -16.57 -15.58
CA PHE A 168 1.38 -15.72 -15.54
C PHE A 168 1.39 -14.70 -16.70
N ASN A 169 1.11 -15.20 -17.91
CA ASN A 169 0.83 -14.37 -19.07
C ASN A 169 -0.60 -13.83 -18.97
N GLN A 170 -0.78 -12.62 -18.44
CA GLN A 170 -2.07 -11.94 -18.53
C GLN A 170 -2.26 -11.40 -19.97
N THR A 171 -2.88 -12.21 -20.84
CA THR A 171 -3.35 -11.79 -22.17
C THR A 171 -4.67 -11.01 -22.12
N THR A 172 -5.21 -10.76 -20.94
CA THR A 172 -6.43 -9.96 -20.74
C THR A 172 -6.12 -8.75 -19.88
N SER A 173 -6.16 -7.56 -20.48
CA SER A 173 -6.16 -6.29 -19.74
C SER A 173 -7.17 -6.38 -18.59
N PRO A 174 -6.79 -6.06 -17.34
CA PRO A 174 -7.69 -6.16 -16.19
C PRO A 174 -8.85 -5.16 -16.24
N VAL A 175 -8.98 -4.36 -17.31
CA VAL A 175 -10.02 -3.37 -17.54
C VAL A 175 -11.26 -4.06 -18.14
N SER A 176 -12.02 -4.77 -17.30
CA SER A 176 -13.40 -5.14 -17.62
C SER A 176 -14.35 -4.12 -17.01
N ASP A 177 -15.51 -3.93 -17.64
CA ASP A 177 -16.61 -3.14 -17.08
C ASP A 177 -16.95 -3.62 -15.66
N GLY A 178 -17.13 -2.67 -14.74
CA GLY A 178 -17.46 -2.94 -13.33
C GLY A 178 -16.31 -2.81 -12.32
N LYS A 179 -15.04 -2.63 -12.75
CA LYS A 179 -13.92 -2.42 -11.81
C LYS A 179 -13.64 -0.95 -11.52
N ASP A 180 -13.23 -0.65 -10.29
CA ASP A 180 -12.83 0.70 -9.90
C ASP A 180 -11.52 1.10 -10.62
N LYS A 181 -11.66 1.83 -11.74
CA LYS A 181 -10.54 2.35 -12.54
C LYS A 181 -9.58 3.20 -11.71
N LYS A 182 -10.06 3.91 -10.70
CA LYS A 182 -9.24 4.77 -9.86
C LYS A 182 -8.38 3.94 -8.90
N LEU A 183 -8.97 2.92 -8.27
CA LEU A 183 -8.23 1.96 -7.46
C LEU A 183 -7.10 1.29 -8.26
N LEU A 184 -7.44 0.79 -9.46
CA LEU A 184 -6.45 0.16 -10.34
C LEU A 184 -5.34 1.13 -10.72
N SER A 185 -5.68 2.36 -11.11
CA SER A 185 -4.69 3.38 -11.46
C SER A 185 -3.74 3.68 -10.30
N ILE A 186 -4.26 3.86 -9.08
CA ILE A 186 -3.44 4.14 -7.89
C ILE A 186 -2.49 2.97 -7.62
N LEU A 187 -3.01 1.75 -7.59
CA LEU A 187 -2.19 0.57 -7.30
C LEU A 187 -1.18 0.28 -8.42
N GLN A 188 -1.51 0.53 -9.69
CA GLN A 188 -0.59 0.38 -10.82
C GLN A 188 0.51 1.45 -10.83
N GLU A 189 0.17 2.71 -10.54
CA GLU A 189 1.16 3.78 -10.41
C GLU A 189 2.16 3.44 -9.31
N LYS A 190 1.64 2.97 -8.16
CA LYS A 190 2.47 2.41 -7.10
C LYS A 190 3.33 1.23 -7.59
N ALA A 191 2.75 0.22 -8.26
CA ALA A 191 3.54 -0.90 -8.79
C ALA A 191 4.72 -0.49 -9.69
N ARG A 192 4.53 0.56 -10.51
CA ARG A 192 5.59 1.12 -11.36
C ARG A 192 6.71 1.78 -10.56
N GLU A 193 6.40 2.44 -9.44
CA GLU A 193 7.41 3.01 -8.54
C GLU A 193 8.34 1.92 -7.97
N ILE A 194 7.82 0.74 -7.61
CA ILE A 194 8.62 -0.41 -7.14
C ILE A 194 9.62 -0.84 -8.21
N THR A 195 9.13 -1.04 -9.44
CA THR A 195 9.95 -1.55 -10.56
C THR A 195 11.07 -0.57 -10.91
N LYS A 196 10.82 0.74 -10.83
CA LYS A 196 11.83 1.78 -11.08
C LYS A 196 12.89 1.83 -9.96
N LYS A 197 12.48 1.78 -8.68
CA LYS A 197 13.43 1.77 -7.56
C LYS A 197 14.33 0.55 -7.58
N GLY A 198 13.81 -0.64 -7.89
CA GLY A 198 14.61 -1.87 -8.00
C GLY A 198 15.67 -1.84 -9.10
N LYS A 199 15.41 -1.14 -10.22
CA LYS A 199 16.39 -0.97 -11.32
C LYS A 199 17.51 0.01 -10.99
N ASN A 200 17.23 1.05 -10.19
CA ASN A 200 18.24 2.05 -9.83
C ASN A 200 19.26 1.53 -8.79
N VAL A 201 18.92 0.51 -8.00
CA VAL A 201 19.86 -0.10 -7.03
C VAL A 201 20.83 -1.09 -7.71
N ALA A 202 20.49 -1.61 -8.89
CA ALA A 202 21.32 -2.56 -9.64
C ALA A 202 22.32 -1.89 -10.60
N GLY A 203 22.41 -0.55 -10.62
CA GLY A 203 22.99 0.21 -11.71
C GLY A 203 24.08 1.21 -11.35
N GLU A 204 24.86 1.03 -10.29
CA GLU A 204 26.09 1.83 -10.05
C GLU A 204 27.21 0.95 -9.51
N ARG A 205 28.01 0.36 -10.42
CA ARG A 205 29.41 0.07 -10.16
C ARG A 205 30.21 1.09 -10.97
N PRO A 206 31.08 1.92 -10.36
CA PRO A 206 31.92 2.82 -11.16
C PRO A 206 32.89 1.98 -11.97
N ILE A 207 32.82 2.15 -13.28
CA ILE A 207 33.76 1.59 -14.25
C ILE A 207 34.86 2.66 -14.42
N GLY A 208 36.07 2.33 -13.99
CA GLY A 208 37.30 2.97 -14.47
C GLY A 208 37.88 4.06 -13.57
N GLU A 209 38.93 3.71 -12.82
CA GLU A 209 40.11 4.55 -12.79
C GLU A 209 41.31 3.70 -13.23
N ARG A 210 42.00 4.22 -14.24
CA ARG A 210 42.93 3.55 -15.14
C ARG A 210 44.33 3.76 -14.56
N ALA A 211 44.98 2.71 -14.07
CA ALA A 211 46.39 2.78 -13.67
C ALA A 211 47.24 3.07 -14.92
N ALA A 212 47.96 4.18 -14.89
CA ALA A 212 48.89 4.59 -15.92
C ALA A 212 50.16 3.72 -15.89
N GLU A 213 50.62 3.39 -17.09
CA GLU A 213 51.84 2.65 -17.41
C GLU A 213 53.11 3.40 -17.00
N ALA A 214 54.14 2.65 -16.61
CA ALA A 214 55.55 3.00 -16.83
C ALA A 214 56.38 1.70 -16.89
N GLU A 215 56.68 1.25 -18.11
CA GLU A 215 57.86 0.44 -18.38
C GLU A 215 58.99 1.38 -18.83
N ASP A 216 60.19 1.27 -18.25
CA ASP A 216 61.39 0.94 -19.02
C ASP A 216 62.57 0.57 -18.10
N GLY A 217 63.40 -0.37 -18.55
CA GLY A 217 64.29 -1.17 -17.71
C GLY A 217 65.77 -0.74 -17.61
N ALA A 218 66.54 -1.71 -17.10
CA ALA A 218 68.01 -1.90 -17.14
C ALA A 218 68.74 -1.81 -15.77
N GLY A 219 69.42 -2.90 -15.40
CA GLY A 219 70.48 -2.88 -14.36
C GLY A 219 70.66 -4.21 -13.62
N LEU A 220 71.56 -5.07 -14.12
CA LEU A 220 72.10 -6.25 -13.42
C LEU A 220 73.01 -5.87 -12.24
N ARG A 221 73.05 -6.80 -11.26
CA ARG A 221 73.73 -6.94 -9.93
C ARG A 221 75.28 -6.73 -9.93
N PRO A 222 76.09 -7.04 -8.85
CA PRO A 222 75.80 -7.58 -7.49
C PRO A 222 76.69 -7.11 -6.28
N LEU A 223 76.28 -7.58 -5.07
CA LEU A 223 77.04 -7.98 -3.85
C LEU A 223 77.94 -6.98 -3.09
N GLU A 224 77.73 -6.88 -1.77
CA GLU A 224 78.73 -7.21 -0.72
C GLU A 224 78.11 -7.20 0.71
N ASP A 225 78.81 -7.91 1.59
CA ASP A 225 78.57 -8.36 2.97
C ASP A 225 78.15 -7.25 3.97
N GLU A 226 77.54 -7.49 5.14
CA GLU A 226 78.09 -8.23 6.28
C GLU A 226 77.04 -8.67 7.32
N ASN A 227 77.43 -9.78 7.93
CA ASN A 227 76.99 -10.56 9.06
C ASN A 227 77.01 -9.79 10.42
N LEU A 228 75.97 -9.88 11.28
CA LEU A 228 76.19 -10.04 12.74
C LEU A 228 74.93 -10.34 13.60
N TYR A 229 74.95 -11.53 14.22
CA TYR A 229 74.53 -11.87 15.60
C TYR A 229 73.01 -11.88 15.95
N ARG A 230 72.45 -13.08 16.23
CA ARG A 230 72.30 -13.76 17.55
C ARG A 230 71.12 -13.17 18.37
N VAL A 231 70.26 -13.89 19.10
CA VAL A 231 70.07 -15.30 19.51
C VAL A 231 68.79 -15.33 20.39
N VAL A 232 68.02 -16.44 20.34
CA VAL A 232 67.00 -17.02 21.28
C VAL A 232 65.85 -16.15 21.84
N ASP A 233 64.65 -16.63 22.19
CA ASP A 233 63.98 -17.94 22.40
C ASP A 233 62.48 -17.66 22.12
N ASP A 234 61.65 -18.45 21.44
CA ASP A 234 61.28 -19.87 21.44
C ASP A 234 60.24 -20.30 22.51
N ARG A 235 59.23 -21.01 22.00
CA ARG A 235 58.20 -21.88 22.65
C ARG A 235 56.87 -21.24 23.06
N ALA A 236 55.75 -21.52 22.38
CA ALA A 236 55.05 -22.79 22.13
C ALA A 236 54.38 -23.40 23.38
N THR A 237 53.04 -23.29 23.38
CA THR A 237 52.02 -24.31 23.66
C THR A 237 52.44 -25.57 24.43
N ILE A 238 51.71 -25.90 25.52
CA ILE A 238 51.34 -27.28 25.92
C ILE A 238 50.19 -27.25 26.94
N ASP A 239 49.21 -28.13 26.70
CA ASP A 239 48.13 -28.59 27.60
C ASP A 239 48.61 -29.08 28.97
N ARG A 240 47.79 -28.88 30.03
CA ARG A 240 47.07 -29.95 30.76
C ARG A 240 46.54 -29.49 32.13
N LEU A 241 45.31 -29.93 32.40
CA LEU A 241 44.61 -30.15 33.68
C LEU A 241 44.02 -28.91 34.38
#